data_AF-A0A1G8W605-F1
#
_entry.id   AF-A0A1G8W605-F1
#
_cell.length_a   1.000
_cell.length_b   1.000
_cell.length_c   1.000
_cell.angle_alpha   90.00
_cell.angle_beta   90.00
_cell.angle_gamma   90.00
#
_symmetry.space_group_name_H-M   'P 1'
#
loop_
_entity.id
_entity.type
_entity.pdbx_description
1 polymer ?
#
loop_
_entity_poly.entity_id
_entity_poly.type
_entity_poly.pdbx_seq_one_letter_code
_entity_poly.pdbx_strand_id
1 'polypeptide(L)'
;MAASPSFECAQRLPKNFAWITVAISAALFIVNMTVLLLPSSPHSEQMRSVYAQPAVWVPLLPRVLTVWLLAATLAWCHARKVLDERGAARISQLRGAGSRFAAVYLTAMVVNALALTPLFYRAQVLFMPGGPLHEHVGMYGLRSIMATSVLVQSAIQMLVIVGSVWLAARFALRERGIASTDASSEMPDPVAASNRRAAALVVAAIFVSLQMWIGNIASGWFDMSRDFDMVPLLLGWFGVPLLVYALAFWGAWLGAAPAPVQARPFRAVAAAVSAFALLQAVCIAFAVGGLLWIASVSFSGRSSSGSLVMLAIAMAAVYLVLLVVLVCAITRRFYRRYL
;
A
#
# COMPACT_ATOMS: atom_id res chain seq x y z
N MET A 1 34.26 15.34 14.98
CA MET A 1 33.16 15.99 15.75
C MET A 1 32.02 15.00 15.88
N ALA A 2 31.73 14.52 17.10
CA ALA A 2 30.57 13.66 17.35
C ALA A 2 29.29 14.50 17.24
N ALA A 3 28.31 14.04 16.48
CA ALA A 3 27.02 14.71 16.41
C ALA A 3 26.39 14.76 17.82
N SER A 4 25.86 15.91 18.23
CA SER A 4 25.14 16.03 19.48
C SER A 4 23.92 15.08 19.49
N PRO A 5 23.58 14.45 20.62
CA PRO A 5 22.55 13.39 20.69
C PRO A 5 21.15 13.86 20.22
N SER A 6 20.88 15.16 20.28
CA SER A 6 19.67 15.78 19.76
C SER A 6 19.61 15.78 18.21
N PHE A 7 20.75 15.89 17.55
CA PHE A 7 20.87 15.89 16.08
C PHE A 7 20.68 14.48 15.50
N GLU A 8 21.27 13.46 16.14
CA GLU A 8 21.01 12.06 15.78
C GLU A 8 19.54 11.68 15.97
N CYS A 9 18.90 12.14 17.05
CA CYS A 9 17.49 11.91 17.31
C CYS A 9 16.60 12.54 16.22
N ALA A 10 16.93 13.74 15.76
CA ALA A 10 16.24 14.41 14.66
C ALA A 10 16.38 13.66 13.33
N GLN A 11 17.55 13.09 13.03
CA GLN A 11 17.77 12.28 11.82
C GLN A 11 17.04 10.94 11.86
N ARG A 12 16.84 10.35 13.05
CA ARG A 12 16.08 9.10 13.22
C ARG A 12 14.56 9.30 13.20
N LEU A 13 14.06 10.54 13.21
CA LEU A 13 12.62 10.84 13.26
C LEU A 13 11.79 10.11 12.19
N PRO A 14 12.18 10.07 10.90
CA PRO A 14 11.40 9.35 9.88
C PRO A 14 11.32 7.84 10.13
N LYS A 15 12.41 7.25 10.62
CA LYS A 15 12.46 5.84 11.02
C LYS A 15 11.55 5.60 12.23
N ASN A 16 11.57 6.49 13.22
CA ASN A 16 10.73 6.37 14.42
C ASN A 16 9.24 6.45 14.08
N PHE A 17 8.82 7.37 13.20
CA PHE A 17 7.42 7.47 12.77
C PHE A 17 6.94 6.19 12.06
N ALA A 18 7.75 5.66 11.15
CA ALA A 18 7.45 4.39 10.48
C ALA A 18 7.30 3.23 11.48
N TRP A 19 8.22 3.10 12.45
CA TRP A 19 8.15 2.06 13.48
C TRP A 19 6.95 2.21 14.40
N ILE A 20 6.61 3.43 14.82
CA ILE A 20 5.42 3.70 15.65
C ILE A 20 4.15 3.27 14.91
N THR A 21 4.05 3.61 13.62
CA THR A 21 2.92 3.19 12.78
C THR A 21 2.79 1.67 12.74
N VAL A 22 3.88 0.96 12.43
CA VAL A 22 3.87 -0.52 12.39
C VAL A 22 3.53 -1.11 13.76
N ALA A 23 4.12 -0.60 14.84
CA ALA A 23 3.91 -1.10 16.18
C ALA A 23 2.43 -0.94 16.63
N ILE A 24 1.83 0.22 16.38
CA ILE A 24 0.41 0.46 16.69
C ILE A 24 -0.48 -0.46 15.86
N SER A 25 -0.24 -0.57 14.55
CA SER A 25 -1.04 -1.43 13.68
C SER A 25 -0.91 -2.91 14.05
N ALA A 26 0.29 -3.37 14.41
CA ALA A 26 0.55 -4.73 14.87
C ALA A 26 -0.13 -5.01 16.21
N ALA A 27 -0.03 -4.09 17.18
CA ALA A 27 -0.70 -4.22 18.47
C ALA A 27 -2.23 -4.31 18.31
N LEU A 28 -2.82 -3.42 17.50
CA LEU A 28 -4.27 -3.45 17.22
C LEU A 28 -4.69 -4.73 16.50
N PHE A 29 -3.88 -5.24 15.57
CA PHE A 29 -4.14 -6.50 14.90
C PHE A 29 -4.12 -7.69 15.87
N ILE A 30 -3.11 -7.77 16.74
CA ILE A 30 -2.98 -8.82 17.75
C ILE A 30 -4.16 -8.77 18.72
N VAL A 31 -4.50 -7.58 19.22
CA VAL A 31 -5.66 -7.39 20.12
C VAL A 31 -6.93 -7.85 19.43
N ASN A 32 -7.17 -7.43 18.19
CA ASN A 32 -8.37 -7.81 17.44
C ASN A 32 -8.45 -9.33 17.21
N MET A 33 -7.35 -9.95 16.78
CA MET A 33 -7.27 -11.40 16.58
C MET A 33 -7.48 -12.16 17.89
N THR A 34 -6.92 -11.66 19.00
CA THR A 34 -7.09 -12.29 20.32
C THR A 34 -8.55 -12.23 20.77
N VAL A 35 -9.20 -11.07 20.63
CA VAL A 35 -10.62 -10.90 20.97
C VAL A 35 -11.52 -11.79 20.09
N LEU A 36 -11.23 -11.88 18.80
CA LEU A 36 -11.98 -12.74 17.87
C LEU A 36 -11.84 -14.23 18.22
N LEU A 37 -10.64 -14.66 18.61
CA LEU A 37 -10.32 -16.06 18.89
C LEU A 37 -10.52 -16.47 20.36
N LEU A 38 -10.95 -15.55 21.23
CA LEU A 38 -11.18 -15.81 22.65
C LEU A 38 -12.26 -16.90 22.83
N PRO A 39 -12.11 -17.85 23.78
CA PRO A 39 -13.10 -18.93 23.96
C PRO A 39 -14.51 -18.41 24.25
N SER A 40 -14.61 -17.25 24.90
CA SER A 40 -15.87 -16.61 25.27
C SER A 40 -16.53 -15.83 24.11
N SER A 41 -15.90 -15.73 22.94
CA SER A 41 -16.50 -15.05 21.79
C SER A 41 -17.53 -15.97 21.09
N PRO A 42 -18.66 -15.43 20.64
CA PRO A 42 -19.65 -16.22 19.90
C PRO A 42 -19.04 -16.68 18.57
N HIS A 43 -19.17 -17.98 18.26
CA HIS A 43 -18.58 -18.64 17.07
C HIS A 43 -17.04 -18.80 17.11
N SER A 44 -16.40 -18.69 18.28
CA SER A 44 -14.94 -18.81 18.44
C SER A 44 -14.36 -20.11 17.86
N GLU A 45 -15.02 -21.25 18.05
CA GLU A 45 -14.59 -22.55 17.54
C GLU A 45 -14.63 -22.62 16.01
N GLN A 46 -15.69 -22.07 15.41
CA GLN A 46 -15.83 -21.97 13.95
C GLN A 46 -14.81 -20.97 13.36
N MET A 47 -14.54 -19.86 14.05
CA MET A 47 -13.51 -18.92 13.61
C MET A 47 -12.12 -19.53 13.69
N ARG A 48 -11.80 -20.27 14.76
CA ARG A 48 -10.51 -20.97 14.89
C ARG A 48 -10.28 -21.97 13.77
N SER A 49 -11.30 -22.77 13.42
CA SER A 49 -11.18 -23.73 12.33
C SER A 49 -11.03 -23.05 10.96
N VAL A 50 -11.68 -21.90 10.74
CA VAL A 50 -11.54 -21.10 9.52
C VAL A 50 -10.15 -20.45 9.43
N TYR A 51 -9.65 -19.82 10.50
CA TYR A 51 -8.31 -19.20 10.51
C TYR A 51 -7.16 -20.21 10.49
N ALA A 52 -7.41 -21.48 10.84
CA ALA A 52 -6.45 -22.57 10.66
C ALA A 52 -6.26 -22.96 9.18
N GLN A 53 -7.17 -22.56 8.28
CA GLN A 53 -7.07 -22.89 6.86
C GLN A 53 -6.04 -21.99 6.15
N PRO A 54 -5.11 -22.57 5.37
CA PRO A 54 -4.13 -21.80 4.58
C PRO A 54 -4.79 -20.80 3.63
N ALA A 55 -5.93 -21.18 3.04
CA ALA A 55 -6.71 -20.35 2.14
C ALA A 55 -7.19 -19.02 2.75
N VAL A 56 -7.26 -18.93 4.09
CA VAL A 56 -7.73 -17.74 4.80
C VAL A 56 -6.55 -16.91 5.30
N TRP A 57 -5.55 -17.53 5.94
CA TRP A 57 -4.46 -16.77 6.55
C TRP A 57 -3.39 -16.33 5.54
N VAL A 58 -3.14 -17.12 4.48
CA VAL A 58 -2.14 -16.79 3.45
C VAL A 58 -2.51 -15.51 2.67
N PRO A 59 -3.77 -15.24 2.28
CA PRO A 59 -4.14 -13.95 1.70
C PRO A 59 -4.27 -12.82 2.73
N LEU A 60 -4.68 -13.14 3.96
CA LEU A 60 -4.87 -12.16 5.03
C LEU A 60 -3.54 -11.47 5.41
N LEU A 61 -2.48 -12.25 5.59
CA LEU A 61 -1.18 -11.72 6.03
C LEU A 61 -0.60 -10.65 5.09
N PRO A 62 -0.42 -10.92 3.79
CA PRO A 62 0.05 -9.92 2.82
C PRO A 62 -0.83 -8.69 2.76
N ARG A 63 -2.15 -8.85 2.88
CA ARG A 63 -3.09 -7.71 2.95
C ARG A 63 -2.80 -6.82 4.16
N VAL A 64 -2.60 -7.42 5.34
CA VAL A 64 -2.28 -6.67 6.57
C VAL A 64 -0.90 -6.01 6.46
N LEU A 65 0.11 -6.77 6.02
CA LEU A 65 1.48 -6.28 5.86
C LEU A 65 1.58 -5.13 4.85
N THR A 66 0.85 -5.18 3.74
CA THR A 66 0.85 -4.12 2.73
C THR A 66 0.16 -2.86 3.22
N VAL A 67 -0.90 -2.97 4.04
CA VAL A 67 -1.51 -1.83 4.73
C VAL A 67 -0.52 -1.18 5.70
N TRP A 68 0.22 -1.98 6.48
CA TRP A 68 1.24 -1.47 7.40
C TRP A 68 2.39 -0.81 6.64
N LEU A 69 2.85 -1.42 5.55
CA LEU A 69 3.88 -0.88 4.67
C LEU A 69 3.45 0.47 4.08
N LEU A 70 2.22 0.58 3.57
CA LEU A 70 1.67 1.83 3.05
C LEU A 70 1.62 2.91 4.14
N ALA A 71 1.08 2.60 5.32
CA ALA A 71 0.97 3.57 6.41
C ALA A 71 2.36 4.02 6.90
N ALA A 72 3.30 3.09 7.08
CA ALA A 72 4.65 3.36 7.53
C ALA A 72 5.46 4.18 6.51
N THR A 73 5.31 3.88 5.22
CA THR A 73 5.97 4.63 4.14
C THR A 73 5.42 6.06 4.04
N LEU A 74 4.10 6.26 4.18
CA LEU A 74 3.52 7.60 4.24
C LEU A 74 3.97 8.37 5.48
N ALA A 75 4.02 7.71 6.65
CA ALA A 75 4.51 8.32 7.89
C ALA A 75 5.99 8.75 7.75
N TRP A 76 6.81 7.89 7.15
CA TRP A 76 8.19 8.21 6.78
C TRP A 76 8.28 9.39 5.83
N CYS A 77 7.45 9.42 4.77
CA CYS A 77 7.41 10.50 3.78
C CYS A 77 7.07 11.85 4.42
N HIS A 78 6.09 11.89 5.32
CA HIS A 78 5.70 13.10 6.05
C HIS A 78 6.84 13.62 6.94
N ALA A 79 7.45 12.74 7.73
CA ALA A 79 8.58 13.12 8.58
C ALA A 79 9.80 13.56 7.76
N ARG A 80 10.09 12.86 6.65
CA ARG A 80 11.23 13.19 5.77
C ARG A 80 11.03 14.51 5.03
N LYS A 81 9.81 14.82 4.56
CA LYS A 81 9.51 16.12 3.95
C LYS A 81 9.81 17.27 4.91
N VAL A 82 9.38 17.15 6.17
CA VAL A 82 9.63 18.20 7.17
C VAL A 82 11.11 18.31 7.53
N LEU A 83 11.85 17.19 7.53
CA LEU A 83 13.31 17.19 7.68
C LEU A 83 14.00 17.91 6.51
N ASP A 84 13.58 17.64 5.28
CA ASP A 84 14.11 18.28 4.08
C ASP A 84 13.78 19.81 4.04
N GLU A 85 12.62 20.23 4.57
CA GLU A 85 12.18 21.65 4.56
C GLU A 85 12.69 22.49 5.74
N ARG A 86 12.76 21.92 6.95
CA ARG A 86 13.07 22.67 8.19
C ARG A 86 14.49 22.44 8.70
N GLY A 87 15.17 21.42 8.20
CA GLY A 87 16.50 21.01 8.66
C GLY A 87 16.48 20.30 10.03
N ALA A 88 17.53 19.53 10.30
CA ALA A 88 17.64 18.73 11.52
C ALA A 88 17.70 19.59 12.81
N ALA A 89 18.24 20.81 12.73
CA ALA A 89 18.35 21.71 13.86
C ALA A 89 16.98 22.13 14.44
N ARG A 90 16.03 22.57 13.60
CA ARG A 90 14.66 22.92 14.05
C ARG A 90 13.86 21.72 14.56
N ILE A 91 14.08 20.54 13.97
CA ILE A 91 13.39 19.33 14.39
C ILE A 91 13.86 18.84 15.75
N SER A 92 15.14 19.02 16.08
CA SER A 92 15.69 18.65 17.38
C SER A 92 15.03 19.41 18.55
N GLN A 93 14.40 20.56 18.28
CA GLN A 93 13.66 21.36 19.25
C GLN A 93 12.22 20.86 19.49
N LEU A 94 11.68 20.01 18.61
CA LEU A 94 10.34 19.43 18.75
C LEU A 94 10.35 18.28 19.78
N ARG A 95 10.31 18.62 21.07
CA ARG A 95 10.14 17.63 22.14
C ARG A 95 8.79 16.89 22.01
N GLY A 96 8.85 15.56 21.99
CA GLY A 96 7.67 14.68 22.03
C GLY A 96 6.91 14.52 20.70
N ALA A 97 7.52 14.82 19.55
CA ALA A 97 6.86 14.63 18.24
C ALA A 97 6.38 13.18 18.02
N GLY A 98 7.20 12.19 18.42
CA GLY A 98 6.85 10.77 18.31
C GLY A 98 5.65 10.36 19.17
N SER A 99 5.57 10.82 20.43
CA SER A 99 4.44 10.47 21.31
C SER A 99 3.13 11.13 20.86
N ARG A 100 3.19 12.38 20.36
CA ARG A 100 2.01 13.04 19.76
C ARG A 100 1.52 12.32 18.51
N PHE A 101 2.46 11.91 17.64
CA PHE A 101 2.13 11.11 16.47
C PHE A 101 1.45 9.80 16.87
N ALA A 102 2.05 9.07 17.82
CA ALA A 102 1.51 7.82 18.35
C ALA A 102 0.09 7.99 18.90
N ALA A 103 -0.15 9.01 19.74
CA ALA A 103 -1.45 9.25 20.34
C ALA A 103 -2.53 9.54 19.29
N VAL A 104 -2.27 10.45 18.33
CA VAL A 104 -3.26 10.80 17.30
C VAL A 104 -3.50 9.64 16.34
N TYR A 105 -2.44 8.92 15.94
CA TYR A 105 -2.55 7.77 15.06
C TYR A 105 -3.32 6.61 15.71
N LEU A 106 -3.01 6.30 16.97
CA LEU A 106 -3.73 5.28 17.75
C LEU A 106 -5.21 5.63 17.88
N THR A 107 -5.53 6.86 18.28
CA THR A 107 -6.93 7.29 18.40
C THR A 107 -7.68 7.18 17.07
N ALA A 108 -7.07 7.62 15.96
CA ALA A 108 -7.68 7.49 14.64
C ALA A 108 -7.92 6.03 14.23
N MET A 109 -6.97 5.14 14.52
CA MET A 109 -7.09 3.71 14.24
C MET A 109 -8.13 3.02 15.12
N VAL A 110 -8.21 3.39 16.40
CA VAL A 110 -9.24 2.88 17.33
C VAL A 110 -10.63 3.34 16.88
N VAL A 111 -10.81 4.60 16.50
CA VAL A 111 -12.07 5.10 15.93
C VAL A 111 -12.43 4.33 14.65
N ASN A 112 -11.46 4.07 13.78
CA ASN A 112 -11.69 3.26 12.58
C ASN A 112 -12.10 1.82 12.92
N ALA A 113 -11.48 1.20 13.92
CA ALA A 113 -11.81 -0.14 14.38
C ALA A 113 -13.20 -0.22 15.02
N LEU A 114 -13.59 0.79 15.82
CA LEU A 114 -14.84 0.78 16.58
C LEU A 114 -16.06 1.35 15.83
N ALA A 115 -15.86 2.26 14.87
CA ALA A 115 -16.96 2.90 14.14
C ALA A 115 -17.08 2.39 12.71
N LEU A 116 -16.02 2.53 11.90
CA LEU A 116 -16.08 2.21 10.47
C LEU A 116 -16.17 0.70 10.22
N THR A 117 -15.36 -0.09 10.93
CA THR A 117 -15.33 -1.55 10.73
C THR A 117 -16.70 -2.22 10.96
N PRO A 118 -17.41 -1.98 12.08
CA PRO A 118 -18.74 -2.56 12.27
C PRO A 118 -19.78 -1.98 11.32
N LEU A 119 -19.64 -0.71 10.90
CA LEU A 119 -20.54 -0.11 9.92
C LEU A 119 -20.40 -0.77 8.55
N PHE A 120 -19.17 -1.05 8.11
CA PHE A 120 -18.92 -1.82 6.89
C PHE A 120 -19.41 -3.25 7.00
N TYR A 121 -19.22 -3.90 8.15
CA TYR A 121 -19.75 -5.24 8.36
C TYR A 121 -21.28 -5.27 8.23
N ARG A 122 -21.99 -4.33 8.87
CA ARG A 122 -23.45 -4.20 8.72
C ARG A 122 -23.85 -3.92 7.28
N ALA A 123 -23.13 -3.05 6.57
CA ALA A 123 -23.38 -2.78 5.16
C ALA A 123 -23.20 -4.04 4.30
N GLN A 124 -22.16 -4.84 4.53
CA GLN A 124 -21.93 -6.09 3.81
C GLN A 124 -23.02 -7.13 4.06
N VAL A 125 -23.46 -7.28 5.32
CA VAL A 125 -24.52 -8.24 5.70
C VAL A 125 -25.86 -7.91 5.02
N LEU A 126 -26.17 -6.62 4.79
CA LEU A 126 -27.38 -6.22 4.06
C LEU A 126 -27.44 -6.78 2.63
N PHE A 127 -26.27 -6.99 2.00
CA PHE A 127 -26.16 -7.46 0.62
C PHE A 127 -25.81 -8.95 0.49
N MET A 128 -25.49 -9.64 1.59
CA MET A 128 -25.21 -11.08 1.58
C MET A 128 -26.44 -11.91 1.15
N PRO A 129 -26.24 -13.13 0.61
CA PRO A 129 -27.35 -14.02 0.27
C PRO A 129 -28.21 -14.27 1.52
N GLY A 130 -29.51 -13.95 1.44
CA GLY A 130 -30.45 -13.98 2.58
C GLY A 130 -30.55 -12.68 3.40
N GLY A 131 -29.86 -11.61 2.99
CA GLY A 131 -30.02 -10.27 3.57
C GLY A 131 -31.30 -9.55 3.08
N PRO A 132 -31.79 -8.53 3.79
CA PRO A 132 -33.07 -7.86 3.47
C PRO A 132 -33.10 -7.18 2.09
N LEU A 133 -31.93 -6.81 1.54
CA LEU A 133 -31.83 -6.22 0.20
C LEU A 133 -31.57 -7.28 -0.90
N HIS A 134 -31.32 -8.53 -0.52
CA HIS A 134 -31.12 -9.64 -1.45
C HIS A 134 -32.39 -9.96 -2.24
N GLU A 135 -33.56 -9.88 -1.59
CA GLU A 135 -34.86 -10.19 -2.21
C GLU A 135 -35.30 -9.16 -3.25
N HIS A 136 -34.77 -7.92 -3.17
CA HIS A 136 -35.18 -6.81 -4.04
C HIS A 136 -34.28 -6.63 -5.28
N VAL A 137 -33.11 -7.27 -5.30
CA VAL A 137 -32.13 -7.13 -6.38
C VAL A 137 -31.81 -8.51 -6.94
N GLY A 138 -32.33 -8.82 -8.13
CA GLY A 138 -32.09 -10.10 -8.81
C GLY A 138 -30.59 -10.45 -8.93
N MET A 139 -30.30 -11.74 -9.18
CA MET A 139 -28.95 -12.34 -9.12
C MET A 139 -27.82 -11.56 -9.83
N TYR A 140 -28.09 -10.94 -11.00
CA TYR A 140 -27.09 -10.15 -11.73
C TYR A 140 -26.83 -8.77 -11.11
N GLY A 141 -27.83 -8.14 -10.48
CA GLY A 141 -27.65 -6.89 -9.75
C GLY A 141 -26.92 -7.09 -8.42
N LEU A 142 -27.07 -8.27 -7.79
CA LEU A 142 -26.41 -8.56 -6.52
C LEU A 142 -24.88 -8.59 -6.66
N ARG A 143 -24.36 -9.22 -7.72
CA ARG A 143 -22.92 -9.32 -7.97
C ARG A 143 -22.29 -7.95 -8.24
N SER A 144 -22.97 -7.08 -8.99
CA SER A 144 -22.50 -5.72 -9.27
C SER A 144 -22.59 -4.80 -8.05
N ILE A 145 -23.63 -4.93 -7.21
CA ILE A 145 -23.76 -4.19 -5.94
C ILE A 145 -22.73 -4.65 -4.91
N MET A 146 -22.48 -5.96 -4.79
CA MET A 146 -21.38 -6.46 -3.96
C MET A 146 -20.02 -5.97 -4.46
N ALA A 147 -19.78 -6.02 -5.77
CA ALA A 147 -18.53 -5.54 -6.35
C ALA A 147 -18.30 -4.05 -6.09
N THR A 148 -19.33 -3.23 -6.30
CA THR A 148 -19.27 -1.77 -6.05
C THR A 148 -19.16 -1.45 -4.57
N SER A 149 -19.85 -2.16 -3.68
CA SER A 149 -19.73 -1.94 -2.23
C SER A 149 -18.35 -2.33 -1.70
N VAL A 150 -17.75 -3.43 -2.16
CA VAL A 150 -16.37 -3.82 -1.81
C VAL A 150 -15.36 -2.79 -2.32
N LEU A 151 -15.55 -2.27 -3.55
CA LEU A 151 -14.74 -1.18 -4.10
C LEU A 151 -14.86 0.11 -3.27
N VAL A 152 -16.08 0.52 -2.91
CA VAL A 152 -16.33 1.72 -2.12
C VAL A 152 -15.74 1.58 -0.72
N GLN A 153 -15.96 0.45 -0.06
CA GLN A 153 -15.37 0.16 1.24
C GLN A 153 -13.84 0.18 1.18
N SER A 154 -13.26 -0.40 0.12
CA SER A 154 -11.82 -0.36 -0.12
C SER A 154 -11.30 1.07 -0.24
N ALA A 155 -11.95 1.89 -1.06
CA ALA A 155 -11.57 3.28 -1.26
C ALA A 155 -11.67 4.08 0.05
N ILE A 156 -12.74 3.90 0.83
CA ILE A 156 -12.90 4.57 2.12
C ILE A 156 -11.81 4.10 3.11
N GLN A 157 -11.52 2.81 3.19
CA GLN A 157 -10.44 2.29 4.04
C GLN A 157 -9.08 2.90 3.66
N MET A 158 -8.79 3.02 2.36
CA MET A 158 -7.58 3.69 1.89
C MET A 158 -7.54 5.17 2.29
N LEU A 159 -8.64 5.89 2.12
CA LEU A 159 -8.76 7.30 2.52
C LEU A 159 -8.57 7.48 4.03
N VAL A 160 -9.12 6.59 4.84
CA VAL A 160 -8.95 6.62 6.30
C VAL A 160 -7.51 6.36 6.71
N ILE A 161 -6.82 5.41 6.08
CA ILE A 161 -5.40 5.16 6.35
C ILE A 161 -4.56 6.38 5.97
N VAL A 162 -4.74 6.92 4.75
CA VAL A 162 -3.99 8.10 4.30
C VAL A 162 -4.31 9.32 5.18
N GLY A 163 -5.59 9.55 5.47
CA GLY A 163 -6.08 10.65 6.28
C GLY A 163 -5.61 10.59 7.73
N SER A 164 -5.60 9.41 8.35
CA SER A 164 -5.12 9.21 9.72
C SER A 164 -3.62 9.47 9.85
N VAL A 165 -2.80 8.96 8.92
CA VAL A 165 -1.35 9.23 8.90
C VAL A 165 -1.09 10.71 8.67
N TRP A 166 -1.80 11.34 7.72
CA TRP A 166 -1.70 12.77 7.44
C TRP A 166 -2.08 13.61 8.66
N LEU A 167 -3.18 13.29 9.33
CA LEU A 167 -3.67 13.99 10.52
C LEU A 167 -2.65 13.86 11.65
N ALA A 168 -2.19 12.63 11.93
CA ALA A 168 -1.18 12.37 12.96
C ALA A 168 0.12 13.12 12.69
N ALA A 169 0.61 13.09 11.45
CA ALA A 169 1.80 13.85 11.05
C ALA A 169 1.60 15.36 11.20
N ARG A 170 0.44 15.89 10.79
CA ARG A 170 0.11 17.32 10.90
C ARG A 170 0.09 17.79 12.36
N PHE A 171 -0.49 17.01 13.27
CA PHE A 171 -0.52 17.35 14.69
C PHE A 171 0.82 17.15 15.39
N ALA A 172 1.57 16.10 15.03
CA ALA A 172 2.88 15.84 15.60
C ALA A 172 3.92 16.91 15.23
N LEU A 173 3.82 17.48 14.02
CA LEU A 173 4.77 18.43 13.44
C LEU A 173 4.29 19.89 13.51
N ARG A 174 3.18 20.15 14.24
CA ARG A 174 2.69 21.50 14.54
C ARG A 174 3.62 22.19 15.53
N GLU A 175 4.07 23.40 15.18
CA GLU A 175 4.97 24.20 16.00
C GLU A 175 4.26 24.80 17.22
N ARG A 176 4.95 24.79 18.36
CA ARG A 176 4.69 25.67 19.51
C ARG A 176 6.03 26.28 19.93
N GLY A 177 6.37 27.44 19.36
CA GLY A 177 7.31 28.39 19.97
C GLY A 177 8.66 28.65 19.26
N ILE A 178 8.79 29.92 18.82
CA ILE A 178 9.93 30.86 18.68
C ILE A 178 11.12 30.47 17.80
N ALA A 179 11.36 31.34 16.81
CA ALA A 179 12.37 31.28 15.78
C ALA A 179 13.82 31.35 16.29
N SER A 180 14.72 30.73 15.54
CA SER A 180 15.93 31.44 15.09
C SER A 180 16.29 31.04 13.66
N THR A 181 16.94 31.98 12.99
CA THR A 181 17.47 31.93 11.62
C THR A 181 18.90 31.37 11.65
N ASP A 182 19.32 30.84 10.50
CA ASP A 182 20.66 30.43 10.09
C ASP A 182 21.29 29.16 10.69
N ALA A 183 21.46 28.15 9.82
CA ALA A 183 22.77 27.82 9.26
C ALA A 183 22.61 26.63 8.30
N SER A 184 22.71 26.93 7.00
CA SER A 184 23.01 25.96 5.95
C SER A 184 24.38 25.35 6.21
N SER A 185 24.44 24.03 6.34
CA SER A 185 25.69 23.28 6.25
C SER A 185 25.46 22.12 5.28
N GLU A 186 25.88 22.35 4.05
CA GLU A 186 26.09 21.29 3.06
C GLU A 186 27.28 20.43 3.51
N MET A 187 27.05 19.13 3.67
CA MET A 187 28.11 18.13 3.63
C MET A 187 27.91 17.27 2.37
N PRO A 188 28.91 17.15 1.47
CA PRO A 188 28.77 16.35 0.25
C PRO A 188 29.05 14.85 0.46
N ASP A 189 28.38 14.06 -0.38
CA ASP A 189 28.73 12.74 -0.94
C ASP A 189 28.25 11.38 -0.34
N PRO A 190 28.08 11.12 0.97
CA PRO A 190 27.42 9.87 1.41
C PRO A 190 25.88 9.96 1.40
N VAL A 191 25.33 11.17 1.29
CA VAL A 191 23.89 11.45 1.38
C VAL A 191 23.16 11.20 0.05
N ALA A 192 23.84 11.36 -1.09
CA ALA A 192 23.23 11.27 -2.41
C ALA A 192 22.79 9.82 -2.75
N ALA A 193 23.67 8.83 -2.58
CA ALA A 193 23.33 7.41 -2.77
C ALA A 193 22.22 6.94 -1.81
N SER A 194 22.22 7.48 -0.59
CA SER A 194 21.18 7.24 0.42
C SER A 194 19.81 7.80 -0.02
N ASN A 195 19.79 9.01 -0.59
CA ASN A 195 18.57 9.65 -1.10
C ASN A 195 17.98 8.91 -2.31
N ARG A 196 18.83 8.43 -3.23
CA ARG A 196 18.41 7.59 -4.37
C ARG A 196 17.77 6.29 -3.89
N ARG A 197 18.36 5.65 -2.88
CA ARG A 197 17.83 4.39 -2.30
C ARG A 197 16.50 4.63 -1.64
N ALA A 198 16.40 5.72 -0.87
CA ALA A 198 15.17 6.08 -0.18
C ALA A 198 14.03 6.36 -1.18
N ALA A 199 14.28 7.09 -2.27
CA ALA A 199 13.28 7.33 -3.31
C ALA A 199 12.82 6.01 -3.97
N ALA A 200 13.76 5.13 -4.33
CA ALA A 200 13.45 3.84 -4.93
C ALA A 200 12.64 2.93 -3.99
N LEU A 201 12.98 2.91 -2.69
CA LEU A 201 12.22 2.15 -1.67
C LEU A 201 10.80 2.68 -1.50
N VAL A 202 10.61 4.01 -1.50
CA VAL A 202 9.28 4.62 -1.44
C VAL A 202 8.47 4.26 -2.67
N VAL A 203 9.05 4.37 -3.88
CA VAL A 203 8.34 3.99 -5.11
C VAL A 203 7.92 2.53 -5.06
N ALA A 204 8.85 1.62 -4.74
CA ALA A 204 8.57 0.19 -4.67
C ALA A 204 7.48 -0.14 -3.63
N ALA A 205 7.56 0.46 -2.45
CA ALA A 205 6.63 0.19 -1.37
C ALA A 205 5.22 0.72 -1.64
N ILE A 206 5.09 1.92 -2.22
CA ILE A 206 3.79 2.45 -2.67
C ILE A 206 3.23 1.60 -3.80
N PHE A 207 4.06 1.25 -4.78
CA PHE A 207 3.64 0.48 -5.95
C PHE A 207 3.12 -0.91 -5.56
N VAL A 208 3.87 -1.67 -4.75
CA VAL A 208 3.43 -2.99 -4.28
C VAL A 208 2.19 -2.89 -3.40
N SER A 209 2.06 -1.84 -2.58
CA SER A 209 0.87 -1.63 -1.75
C SER A 209 -0.37 -1.37 -2.60
N LEU A 210 -0.25 -0.58 -3.67
CA LEU A 210 -1.34 -0.34 -4.64
C LEU A 210 -1.70 -1.62 -5.40
N GLN A 211 -0.70 -2.36 -5.88
CA GLN A 211 -0.90 -3.64 -6.58
C GLN A 211 -1.65 -4.63 -5.68
N MET A 212 -1.24 -4.73 -4.42
CA MET A 212 -1.87 -5.61 -3.44
C MET A 212 -3.25 -5.14 -3.03
N TRP A 213 -3.51 -3.82 -3.00
CA TRP A 213 -4.86 -3.32 -2.83
C TRP A 213 -5.74 -3.81 -3.99
N ILE A 214 -5.41 -3.49 -5.24
CA ILE A 214 -6.23 -3.92 -6.40
C ILE A 214 -6.38 -5.44 -6.46
N GLY A 215 -5.30 -6.19 -6.18
CA GLY A 215 -5.33 -7.66 -6.12
C GLY A 215 -6.32 -8.22 -5.09
N ASN A 216 -6.40 -7.61 -3.90
CA ASN A 216 -7.36 -8.01 -2.86
C ASN A 216 -8.83 -7.72 -3.21
N ILE A 217 -9.07 -6.68 -4.01
CA ILE A 217 -10.43 -6.39 -4.51
C ILE A 217 -10.80 -7.43 -5.57
N ALA A 218 -9.89 -7.66 -6.51
CA ALA A 218 -10.08 -8.61 -7.60
C ALA A 218 -10.24 -10.06 -7.08
N SER A 219 -9.52 -10.46 -6.04
CA SER A 219 -9.69 -11.79 -5.42
C SER A 219 -11.06 -11.99 -4.78
N GLY A 220 -11.79 -10.92 -4.45
CA GLY A 220 -13.19 -11.03 -4.01
C GLY A 220 -14.17 -11.33 -5.16
N TRP A 221 -13.74 -11.24 -6.41
CA TRP A 221 -14.57 -11.49 -7.60
C TRP A 221 -14.39 -12.89 -8.21
N PHE A 222 -13.27 -13.55 -7.89
CA PHE A 222 -12.92 -14.88 -8.37
C PHE A 222 -12.87 -15.82 -7.16
N ASP A 223 -13.55 -16.98 -7.23
CA ASP A 223 -13.47 -18.05 -6.22
C ASP A 223 -12.08 -18.71 -6.24
N MET A 224 -11.05 -17.96 -5.84
CA MET A 224 -9.63 -18.36 -5.88
C MET A 224 -9.20 -19.18 -4.65
N SER A 225 -10.11 -19.54 -3.74
CA SER A 225 -9.72 -19.94 -2.39
C SER A 225 -10.15 -21.34 -1.95
N ARG A 226 -10.90 -22.11 -2.74
CA ARG A 226 -11.40 -23.40 -2.24
C ARG A 226 -10.47 -24.60 -2.46
N ASP A 227 -9.67 -24.63 -3.53
CA ASP A 227 -8.97 -25.88 -3.92
C ASP A 227 -7.44 -25.75 -4.13
N PHE A 228 -6.82 -24.62 -3.80
CA PHE A 228 -5.38 -24.45 -4.01
C PHE A 228 -4.55 -24.92 -2.81
N ASP A 229 -3.55 -25.76 -3.10
CA ASP A 229 -2.50 -26.12 -2.16
C ASP A 229 -1.75 -24.89 -1.61
N MET A 230 -1.10 -25.06 -0.46
CA MET A 230 -0.36 -23.99 0.23
C MET A 230 0.71 -23.33 -0.64
N VAL A 231 1.39 -24.08 -1.52
CA VAL A 231 2.52 -23.59 -2.33
C VAL A 231 2.07 -22.58 -3.41
N PRO A 232 1.06 -22.87 -4.26
CA PRO A 232 0.49 -21.89 -5.18
C PRO A 232 0.00 -20.61 -4.48
N LEU A 233 -0.63 -20.75 -3.31
CA LEU A 233 -1.09 -19.62 -2.52
C LEU A 233 0.07 -18.73 -2.06
N LEU A 234 1.15 -19.33 -1.54
CA LEU A 234 2.35 -18.57 -1.15
C LEU A 234 3.02 -17.88 -2.34
N LEU A 235 3.12 -18.56 -3.49
CA LEU A 235 3.72 -18.00 -4.69
C LEU A 235 2.91 -16.79 -5.20
N GLY A 236 1.58 -16.90 -5.25
CA GLY A 236 0.69 -15.84 -5.70
C GLY A 236 0.64 -14.65 -4.74
N TRP A 237 0.53 -14.91 -3.43
CA TRP A 237 0.28 -13.86 -2.43
C TRP A 237 1.55 -13.25 -1.80
N PHE A 238 2.70 -13.93 -1.89
CA PHE A 238 4.00 -13.41 -1.44
C PHE A 238 5.01 -13.30 -2.56
N GLY A 239 5.15 -14.35 -3.39
CA GLY A 239 6.14 -14.40 -4.47
C GLY A 239 5.95 -13.30 -5.51
N VAL A 240 4.74 -13.18 -6.08
CA VAL A 240 4.43 -12.15 -7.09
C VAL A 240 4.59 -10.73 -6.52
N PRO A 241 4.08 -10.39 -5.33
CA PRO A 241 4.31 -9.06 -4.74
C PRO A 241 5.78 -8.74 -4.46
N LEU A 242 6.57 -9.72 -4.02
CA LEU A 242 8.01 -9.55 -3.83
C LEU A 242 8.74 -9.28 -5.15
N LEU A 243 8.37 -10.01 -6.22
CA LEU A 243 8.90 -9.77 -7.56
C LEU A 243 8.55 -8.37 -8.06
N VAL A 244 7.28 -7.96 -7.93
CA VAL A 244 6.78 -6.62 -8.28
C VAL A 244 7.54 -5.55 -7.51
N TYR A 245 7.75 -5.75 -6.21
CA TYR A 245 8.52 -4.84 -5.36
C TYR A 245 9.97 -4.71 -5.84
N ALA A 246 10.65 -5.83 -6.12
CA ALA A 246 12.03 -5.84 -6.59
C ALA A 246 12.19 -5.13 -7.93
N LEU A 247 11.28 -5.39 -8.89
CA LEU A 247 11.28 -4.75 -10.20
C LEU A 247 10.95 -3.26 -10.13
N ALA A 248 9.99 -2.87 -9.29
CA ALA A 248 9.64 -1.47 -9.08
C ALA A 248 10.80 -0.72 -8.40
N PHE A 249 11.48 -1.34 -7.43
CA PHE A 249 12.69 -0.80 -6.84
C PHE A 249 13.79 -0.61 -7.87
N TRP A 250 14.03 -1.63 -8.70
CA TRP A 250 15.04 -1.59 -9.75
C TRP A 250 14.76 -0.49 -10.79
N GLY A 251 13.53 -0.43 -11.31
CA GLY A 251 13.10 0.60 -12.24
C GLY A 251 13.23 2.02 -11.65
N ALA A 252 12.83 2.21 -10.39
CA ALA A 252 12.92 3.51 -9.73
C ALA A 252 14.37 3.90 -9.44
N TRP A 253 15.21 2.93 -9.05
CA TRP A 253 16.64 3.13 -8.85
C TRP A 253 17.31 3.59 -10.14
N LEU A 254 17.02 2.95 -11.28
CA LEU A 254 17.52 3.37 -12.59
C LEU A 254 17.01 4.74 -13.01
N GLY A 255 15.73 5.05 -12.76
CA GLY A 255 15.12 6.33 -13.11
C GLY A 255 15.62 7.52 -12.28
N ALA A 256 16.03 7.28 -11.04
CA ALA A 256 16.55 8.31 -10.12
C ALA A 256 18.07 8.51 -10.22
N ALA A 257 18.65 8.36 -11.43
CA ALA A 257 20.07 8.58 -11.71
C ALA A 257 20.27 9.83 -12.59
N PRO A 258 21.24 10.73 -12.29
CA PRO A 258 22.12 10.77 -11.10
C PRO A 258 21.36 10.91 -9.76
N ALA A 259 22.03 10.73 -8.62
CA ALA A 259 21.31 10.77 -7.34
C ALA A 259 20.78 12.19 -7.04
N PRO A 260 19.50 12.36 -6.67
CA PRO A 260 18.95 13.68 -6.43
C PRO A 260 19.53 14.31 -5.16
N VAL A 261 19.75 15.62 -5.21
CA VAL A 261 20.26 16.43 -4.07
C VAL A 261 19.36 16.29 -2.83
N GLN A 262 18.05 16.10 -3.02
CA GLN A 262 17.06 15.89 -1.96
C GLN A 262 16.18 14.67 -2.27
N ALA A 263 15.81 13.90 -1.23
CA ALA A 263 14.99 12.70 -1.38
C ALA A 263 13.57 13.00 -1.91
N ARG A 264 12.96 14.12 -1.48
CA ARG A 264 11.65 14.61 -1.96
C ARG A 264 10.57 13.52 -2.02
N PRO A 265 10.22 12.93 -0.86
CA PRO A 265 9.45 11.70 -0.77
C PRO A 265 8.10 11.74 -1.49
N PHE A 266 7.39 12.86 -1.48
CA PHE A 266 6.08 12.98 -2.14
C PHE A 266 6.16 12.97 -3.67
N ARG A 267 7.32 13.30 -4.26
CA ARG A 267 7.53 13.11 -5.71
C ARG A 267 7.71 11.65 -6.05
N ALA A 268 8.40 10.87 -5.21
CA ALA A 268 8.47 9.42 -5.34
C ALA A 268 7.06 8.80 -5.22
N VAL A 269 6.24 9.25 -4.26
CA VAL A 269 4.83 8.81 -4.15
C VAL A 269 4.05 9.16 -5.42
N ALA A 270 4.14 10.40 -5.91
CA ALA A 270 3.45 10.82 -7.14
C ALA A 270 3.92 10.03 -8.36
N ALA A 271 5.23 9.76 -8.48
CA ALA A 271 5.79 8.96 -9.55
C ALA A 271 5.28 7.51 -9.50
N ALA A 272 5.22 6.91 -8.31
CA ALA A 272 4.70 5.56 -8.10
C ALA A 272 3.22 5.46 -8.48
N VAL A 273 2.38 6.38 -7.97
CA VAL A 273 0.94 6.43 -8.29
C VAL A 273 0.71 6.65 -9.79
N SER A 274 1.47 7.56 -10.42
CA SER A 274 1.33 7.85 -11.86
C SER A 274 1.77 6.66 -12.71
N ALA A 275 2.91 6.04 -12.40
CA ALA A 275 3.40 4.87 -13.10
C ALA A 275 2.44 3.68 -12.96
N PHE A 276 1.89 3.50 -11.76
CA PHE A 276 0.89 2.48 -11.49
C PHE A 276 -0.40 2.71 -12.30
N ALA A 277 -0.96 3.92 -12.27
CA ALA A 277 -2.18 4.25 -13.01
C ALA A 277 -2.00 4.05 -14.54
N LEU A 278 -0.86 4.48 -15.08
CA LEU A 278 -0.51 4.26 -16.49
C LEU A 278 -0.35 2.78 -16.81
N LEU A 279 0.34 2.02 -15.95
CA LEU A 279 0.49 0.58 -16.15
C LEU A 279 -0.88 -0.12 -16.17
N GLN A 280 -1.77 0.20 -15.24
CA GLN A 280 -3.12 -0.35 -15.21
C GLN A 280 -3.89 0.03 -16.48
N ALA A 281 -3.86 1.29 -16.92
CA ALA A 281 -4.55 1.73 -18.13
C ALA A 281 -4.06 0.99 -19.38
N VAL A 282 -2.74 0.84 -19.53
CA VAL A 282 -2.13 0.12 -20.66
C VAL A 282 -2.47 -1.36 -20.60
N CYS A 283 -2.41 -1.99 -19.43
CA CYS A 283 -2.77 -3.41 -19.27
C CYS A 283 -4.25 -3.67 -19.53
N ILE A 284 -5.14 -2.76 -19.13
CA ILE A 284 -6.58 -2.85 -19.46
C ILE A 284 -6.78 -2.76 -20.97
N ALA A 285 -6.12 -1.81 -21.65
CA ALA A 285 -6.21 -1.69 -23.10
C ALA A 285 -5.71 -2.95 -23.82
N PHE A 286 -4.59 -3.52 -23.38
CA PHE A 286 -4.08 -4.79 -23.92
C PHE A 286 -5.00 -5.97 -23.61
N ALA A 287 -5.59 -6.05 -22.42
CA ALA A 287 -6.53 -7.11 -22.07
C ALA A 287 -7.79 -7.05 -22.94
N VAL A 288 -8.38 -5.86 -23.10
CA VAL A 288 -9.55 -5.65 -23.97
C VAL A 288 -9.22 -5.96 -25.42
N GLY A 289 -8.09 -5.46 -25.93
CA GLY A 289 -7.62 -5.75 -27.30
C GLY A 289 -7.36 -7.24 -27.53
N GLY A 290 -6.74 -7.92 -26.56
CA GLY A 290 -6.49 -9.36 -26.60
C GLY A 290 -7.77 -10.19 -26.58
N LEU A 291 -8.75 -9.82 -25.77
CA LEU A 291 -10.07 -10.47 -25.75
C LEU A 291 -10.83 -10.27 -27.06
N LEU A 292 -10.80 -9.07 -27.64
CA LEU A 292 -11.39 -8.79 -28.95
C LEU A 292 -10.73 -9.63 -30.06
N TRP A 293 -9.40 -9.79 -30.00
CA TRP A 293 -8.67 -10.65 -30.93
C TRP A 293 -9.02 -12.14 -30.75
N ILE A 294 -9.12 -12.65 -29.52
CA ILE A 294 -9.55 -14.04 -29.29
C ILE A 294 -10.99 -14.27 -29.77
N ALA A 295 -11.88 -13.28 -29.57
CA ALA A 295 -13.24 -13.35 -30.06
C ALA A 295 -13.26 -13.44 -31.60
N SER A 296 -12.49 -12.62 -32.31
CA SER A 296 -12.42 -12.66 -33.77
C SER A 296 -11.83 -13.96 -34.31
N VAL A 297 -10.84 -14.54 -33.61
CA VAL A 297 -10.25 -15.85 -33.99
C VAL A 297 -11.19 -17.01 -33.67
N SER A 298 -11.99 -16.94 -32.61
CA SER A 298 -12.96 -18.00 -32.26
C SER A 298 -14.07 -18.13 -33.31
N PHE A 299 -14.47 -17.03 -33.96
CA PHE A 299 -15.38 -17.08 -35.11
C PHE A 299 -14.77 -17.81 -36.33
N SER A 300 -13.46 -17.96 -36.39
CA SER A 300 -12.76 -18.69 -37.47
C SER A 300 -12.56 -20.20 -37.22
N GLY A 301 -13.14 -20.75 -36.14
CA GLY A 301 -13.18 -22.20 -35.88
C GLY A 301 -11.94 -22.81 -35.22
N ARG A 302 -11.02 -21.99 -34.70
CA ARG A 302 -9.79 -22.44 -34.01
C ARG A 302 -10.01 -22.55 -32.50
N SER A 303 -9.50 -23.61 -31.86
CA SER A 303 -9.77 -23.88 -30.44
C SER A 303 -9.27 -22.74 -29.53
N SER A 304 -10.16 -22.22 -28.68
CA SER A 304 -9.96 -20.97 -27.93
C SER A 304 -9.17 -21.15 -26.62
N SER A 305 -9.08 -22.37 -26.10
CA SER A 305 -8.53 -22.65 -24.77
C SER A 305 -7.01 -22.41 -24.69
N GLY A 306 -6.24 -22.84 -25.70
CA GLY A 306 -4.79 -22.58 -25.76
C GLY A 306 -4.45 -21.10 -25.96
N SER A 307 -5.30 -20.36 -26.67
CA SER A 307 -5.13 -18.93 -26.93
C SER A 307 -5.28 -18.08 -25.66
N LEU A 308 -6.16 -18.48 -24.72
CA LEU A 308 -6.34 -17.79 -23.44
C LEU A 308 -5.11 -17.94 -22.53
N VAL A 309 -4.54 -19.15 -22.46
CA VAL A 309 -3.33 -19.41 -21.66
C VAL A 309 -2.13 -18.64 -22.24
N MET A 310 -1.94 -18.69 -23.56
CA MET A 310 -0.91 -17.91 -24.26
C MET A 310 -1.08 -16.41 -24.04
N LEU A 311 -2.32 -15.89 -24.11
CA LEU A 311 -2.61 -14.49 -23.83
C LEU A 311 -2.27 -14.12 -22.39
N ALA A 312 -2.62 -14.95 -21.40
CA ALA A 312 -2.30 -14.71 -20.00
C ALA A 312 -0.78 -14.66 -19.76
N ILE A 313 -0.02 -15.58 -20.35
CA ILE A 313 1.45 -15.60 -20.26
C ILE A 313 2.05 -14.35 -20.93
N ALA A 314 1.58 -14.01 -22.13
CA ALA A 314 2.03 -12.82 -22.84
C ALA A 314 1.72 -11.54 -22.05
N MET A 315 0.52 -11.43 -21.49
CA MET A 315 0.12 -10.30 -20.64
C MET A 315 0.98 -10.19 -19.38
N ALA A 316 1.32 -11.31 -18.73
CA ALA A 316 2.21 -11.32 -17.59
C ALA A 316 3.62 -10.82 -17.97
N ALA A 317 4.17 -11.30 -19.09
CA ALA A 317 5.48 -10.86 -19.57
C ALA A 317 5.48 -9.36 -19.92
N VAL A 318 4.46 -8.90 -20.66
CA VAL A 318 4.27 -7.48 -21.02
C VAL A 318 4.13 -6.61 -19.78
N TYR A 319 3.37 -7.06 -18.78
CA TYR A 319 3.21 -6.35 -17.50
C TYR A 319 4.56 -6.14 -16.80
N LEU A 320 5.39 -7.19 -16.69
CA LEU A 320 6.69 -7.10 -16.01
C LEU A 320 7.65 -6.14 -16.71
N VAL A 321 7.70 -6.17 -18.04
CA VAL A 321 8.53 -5.25 -18.84
C VAL A 321 8.03 -3.81 -18.72
N LEU A 322 6.73 -3.59 -18.93
CA LEU A 322 6.12 -2.26 -18.83
C LEU A 322 6.26 -1.66 -17.43
N LEU A 323 6.19 -2.48 -16.39
CA LEU A 323 6.41 -2.04 -15.01
C LEU A 323 7.79 -1.39 -14.88
N VAL A 324 8.86 -2.07 -15.30
CA VAL A 324 10.22 -1.52 -15.17
C VAL A 324 10.38 -0.27 -16.02
N VAL A 325 9.89 -0.28 -17.28
CA VAL A 325 10.02 0.84 -18.21
C VAL A 325 9.26 2.07 -17.73
N LEU A 326 8.00 1.91 -17.32
CA LEU A 326 7.16 3.03 -16.86
C LEU A 326 7.67 3.59 -15.53
N VAL A 327 8.01 2.72 -14.57
CA VAL A 327 8.56 3.19 -13.28
C VAL A 327 9.87 3.94 -13.50
N CYS A 328 10.75 3.46 -14.38
CA CYS A 328 11.98 4.17 -14.74
C CYS A 328 11.71 5.52 -15.40
N ALA A 329 10.88 5.54 -16.46
CA ALA A 329 10.59 6.75 -17.24
C ALA A 329 9.88 7.84 -16.41
N ILE A 330 8.90 7.45 -15.60
CA ILE A 330 8.13 8.37 -14.77
C ILE A 330 8.99 8.90 -13.63
N THR A 331 9.73 8.03 -12.91
CA THR A 331 10.68 8.47 -11.88
C THR A 331 11.68 9.47 -12.47
N ARG A 332 12.27 9.16 -13.63
CA ARG A 332 13.20 10.08 -14.31
C ARG A 332 12.53 11.41 -14.65
N ARG A 333 11.29 11.41 -15.16
CA ARG A 333 10.54 12.64 -15.48
C ARG A 333 10.30 13.51 -14.25
N PHE A 334 9.93 12.93 -13.12
CA PHE A 334 9.65 13.67 -11.87
C PHE A 334 10.91 14.22 -11.21
N TYR A 335 12.05 13.57 -11.42
CA TYR A 335 13.34 13.99 -10.86
C TYR A 335 14.21 14.80 -11.83
N ARG A 336 13.95 14.82 -13.15
CA ARG A 336 14.77 15.48 -14.20
C ARG A 336 15.17 16.93 -13.93
N ARG A 337 14.37 17.70 -13.18
CA ARG A 337 14.67 19.11 -12.82
C ARG A 337 15.61 19.24 -11.60
N TYR A 338 16.02 18.13 -11.00
CA TYR A 338 16.80 18.01 -9.76
C TYR A 338 17.93 16.99 -9.90
N LEU A 339 18.16 16.55 -11.15
CA LEU A 339 19.29 15.78 -11.65
C LEU A 339 20.22 16.75 -12.35
#